data_AF-A0A2E1P209-F1
#
_entry.id   AF-A0A2E1P209-F1
#
_cell.length_a   1.000
_cell.length_b   1.000
_cell.length_c   1.000
_cell.angle_alpha   90.00
_cell.angle_beta   90.00
_cell.angle_gamma   90.00
#
_symmetry.space_group_name_H-M   'P 1'
#
loop_
_entity.id
_entity.type
_entity.pdbx_description
1 polymer ?
#
loop_
_entity_poly.entity_id
_entity_poly.type
_entity_poly.pdbx_seq_one_letter_code
_entity_poly.pdbx_strand_id
1 'polypeptide(L)'
;MSGYGIDDVPHLDLDRAEQATLNTHDAEQASLMAEAVIQVAENDQVIGPISKLKAHQGTGFFHRAFSVLLFNSNGEMLLQQRSGEKVTFPNVWANACCSHPLHSPEEMEEQNAMGVKRAAVRKLEQELGIDPATVSTDDMVFMTKMRYAARMNEEWIEREVDHVIVLCADVEINPNPNEVANVMWVDYEAMETMLVENREANDAIAPWFRCIAARIMKPSWWEHSNDQKALSGLADDLIHDMGDVTHMLPGAEGADLITSIMEVKPLIEERIENSLKASRHERLGNAMMHLIEGGGKRMRATLPWLVGKAVGDTHSGLLDIGAAIETVHNFTLVHDDIMDDDDLRRGRNAVHVEFGMPTAINAGDAMLAIAFERLVQAENLEAEYVAPLVNRIAWMVRRVSEGQQLDIEFEDRLEVSEDDYLEMIEGKTAVMFWICAEIGARISGADDEIIQLMADWGKALGLCFQLMDDVIDVLSDSDTLGKPAGSDIAQGKRTLMIIHALRQPDSPVKDRLLAVLGKGDSVDAEALADGLAALAELGSVDYAKTMAEDFHKEAHACLNRLEDNPALRALRELTDFQLARLH
;
A
#
# COMPACT_ATOMS: atom_id res chain seq x y z
N MET A 1 22.67 -25.91 26.04
CA MET A 1 21.48 -26.66 25.59
C MET A 1 20.28 -26.07 26.28
N SER A 2 19.60 -25.13 25.62
CA SER A 2 18.30 -24.53 26.00
C SER A 2 17.16 -25.53 26.23
N GLY A 3 17.40 -26.85 26.09
CA GLY A 3 16.38 -27.88 26.23
C GLY A 3 15.51 -28.08 24.99
N TYR A 4 15.67 -27.25 23.95
CA TYR A 4 15.02 -27.41 22.66
C TYR A 4 15.87 -28.31 21.75
N GLY A 5 15.41 -29.53 21.49
CA GLY A 5 15.87 -30.30 20.34
C GLY A 5 15.28 -29.72 19.05
N ILE A 6 15.87 -30.04 17.88
CA ILE A 6 15.30 -29.69 16.57
C ILE A 6 13.84 -30.19 16.44
N ASP A 7 13.50 -31.29 17.13
CA ASP A 7 12.15 -31.87 17.18
C ASP A 7 11.13 -31.08 18.04
N ASP A 8 11.57 -30.08 18.82
CA ASP A 8 10.70 -29.28 19.70
C ASP A 8 10.24 -27.95 19.04
N VAL A 9 10.69 -27.68 17.81
CA VAL A 9 10.31 -26.49 17.05
C VAL A 9 9.01 -26.78 16.28
N PRO A 10 7.92 -26.01 16.49
CA PRO A 10 6.69 -26.23 15.75
C PRO A 10 6.92 -25.91 14.27
N HIS A 11 6.53 -26.83 13.39
CA HIS A 11 6.62 -26.66 11.94
C HIS A 11 5.23 -26.75 11.29
N LEU A 12 5.06 -26.05 10.17
CA LEU A 12 3.89 -26.20 9.30
C LEU A 12 4.32 -26.87 7.99
N ASP A 13 3.47 -27.77 7.48
CA ASP A 13 3.69 -28.40 6.19
C ASP A 13 3.70 -27.36 5.06
N LEU A 14 4.81 -27.30 4.34
CA LEU A 14 4.95 -26.49 3.13
C LEU A 14 4.38 -27.24 1.93
N ASP A 15 3.66 -26.54 1.05
CA ASP A 15 3.15 -27.11 -0.18
C ASP A 15 4.25 -27.30 -1.25
N ARG A 16 3.88 -27.87 -2.41
CA ARG A 16 4.86 -28.15 -3.47
C ARG A 16 5.45 -26.91 -4.13
N ALA A 17 4.70 -25.81 -4.21
CA ALA A 17 5.19 -24.57 -4.80
C ALA A 17 6.17 -23.89 -3.82
N GLU A 18 5.82 -23.90 -2.53
CA GLU A 18 6.64 -23.41 -1.43
C GLU A 18 7.99 -24.14 -1.33
N GLN A 19 7.97 -25.47 -1.41
CA GLN A 19 9.20 -26.26 -1.45
C GLN A 19 10.04 -25.97 -2.71
N ALA A 20 9.40 -25.66 -3.84
CA ALA A 20 10.11 -25.37 -5.09
C ALA A 20 10.93 -24.08 -4.99
N THR A 21 10.39 -23.04 -4.35
CA THR A 21 11.11 -21.78 -4.04
C THR A 21 12.39 -22.01 -3.26
N LEU A 22 12.39 -22.96 -2.33
CA LEU A 22 13.51 -23.19 -1.42
C LEU A 22 14.62 -24.08 -2.01
N ASN A 23 14.37 -24.75 -3.15
CA ASN A 23 15.32 -25.70 -3.75
C ASN A 23 16.65 -25.09 -4.21
N THR A 24 16.71 -23.76 -4.39
CA THR A 24 17.95 -23.04 -4.76
C THR A 24 18.73 -22.51 -3.56
N HIS A 25 18.22 -22.69 -2.34
CA HIS A 25 18.79 -22.16 -1.11
C HIS A 25 19.52 -23.25 -0.31
N ASP A 26 20.32 -22.84 0.68
CA ASP A 26 20.96 -23.77 1.60
C ASP A 26 19.92 -24.64 2.33
N ALA A 27 20.25 -25.92 2.55
CA ALA A 27 19.32 -26.91 3.08
C ALA A 27 18.91 -26.64 4.53
N GLU A 28 19.81 -26.07 5.34
CA GLU A 28 19.51 -25.70 6.73
C GLU A 28 18.58 -24.49 6.74
N GLN A 29 18.88 -23.46 5.94
CA GLN A 29 18.05 -22.27 5.82
C GLN A 29 16.65 -22.58 5.25
N ALA A 30 16.56 -23.48 4.28
CA ALA A 30 15.29 -23.97 3.74
C ALA A 30 14.45 -24.68 4.82
N SER A 31 15.07 -25.44 5.71
CA SER A 31 14.36 -26.12 6.81
C SER A 31 13.77 -25.11 7.81
N LEU A 32 14.49 -24.02 8.11
CA LEU A 32 14.02 -22.96 9.00
C LEU A 32 12.80 -22.21 8.45
N MET A 33 12.55 -22.26 7.14
CA MET A 33 11.39 -21.59 6.53
C MET A 33 10.05 -22.29 6.85
N ALA A 34 10.09 -23.52 7.36
CA ALA A 34 8.91 -24.26 7.81
C ALA A 34 8.52 -23.94 9.26
N GLU A 35 9.33 -23.22 10.03
CA GLU A 35 9.04 -22.87 11.43
C GLU A 35 7.72 -22.11 11.55
N ALA A 36 6.90 -22.49 12.53
CA ALA A 36 5.63 -21.85 12.83
C ALA A 36 5.88 -20.63 13.74
N VAL A 37 5.79 -19.44 13.16
CA VAL A 37 5.90 -18.16 13.86
C VAL A 37 4.51 -17.61 14.21
N ILE A 38 4.46 -16.59 15.06
CA ILE A 38 3.21 -15.97 15.52
C ILE A 38 2.75 -14.92 14.50
N GLN A 39 1.69 -15.20 13.75
CA GLN A 39 1.02 -14.20 12.94
C GLN A 39 0.25 -13.22 13.84
N VAL A 40 0.38 -11.93 13.57
CA VAL A 40 -0.29 -10.86 14.32
C VAL A 40 -0.96 -9.86 13.38
N ALA A 41 -1.94 -9.13 13.90
CA ALA A 41 -2.47 -7.94 13.27
C ALA A 41 -1.53 -6.74 13.47
N GLU A 42 -1.83 -5.62 12.80
CA GLU A 42 -1.09 -4.34 12.89
C GLU A 42 -0.92 -3.82 14.34
N ASN A 43 -1.77 -4.23 15.26
CA ASN A 43 -1.80 -3.83 16.68
C ASN A 43 -1.22 -4.90 17.63
N ASP A 44 -0.44 -5.85 17.11
CA ASP A 44 0.18 -6.96 17.86
C ASP A 44 -0.82 -8.00 18.41
N GLN A 45 -2.08 -7.99 17.98
CA GLN A 45 -3.05 -9.03 18.36
C GLN A 45 -2.76 -10.33 17.59
N VAL A 46 -2.67 -11.45 18.31
CA VAL A 46 -2.41 -12.77 17.73
C VAL A 46 -3.57 -13.21 16.83
N ILE A 47 -3.25 -13.58 15.58
CA ILE A 47 -4.17 -14.17 14.62
C ILE A 47 -4.08 -15.70 14.67
N GLY A 48 -2.86 -16.24 14.71
CA GLY A 48 -2.60 -17.68 14.71
C GLY A 48 -1.19 -18.05 14.25
N PRO A 49 -0.93 -19.33 13.98
CA PRO A 49 0.36 -19.77 13.44
C PRO A 49 0.48 -19.47 11.94
N ILE A 50 1.67 -19.07 11.50
CA ILE A 50 2.04 -18.97 10.08
C ILE A 50 3.45 -19.51 9.88
N SER A 51 3.76 -20.07 8.70
CA SER A 51 5.13 -20.49 8.42
C SER A 51 5.99 -19.27 8.16
N LYS A 52 7.27 -19.34 8.54
CA LYS A 52 8.25 -18.29 8.24
C LYS A 52 8.30 -17.98 6.75
N LEU A 53 8.20 -19.00 5.88
CA LEU A 53 8.09 -18.81 4.43
C LEU A 53 6.90 -17.91 4.05
N LYS A 54 5.68 -18.29 4.45
CA LYS A 54 4.45 -17.56 4.10
C LYS A 54 4.47 -16.14 4.65
N ALA A 55 5.04 -15.95 5.84
CA ALA A 55 5.16 -14.63 6.44
C ALA A 55 6.03 -13.67 5.61
N HIS A 56 7.01 -14.19 4.86
CA HIS A 56 7.99 -13.38 4.13
C HIS A 56 7.87 -13.40 2.59
N GLN A 57 7.09 -14.31 2.02
CA GLN A 57 6.97 -14.46 0.57
C GLN A 57 5.79 -13.66 0.00
N GLY A 58 5.93 -13.16 -1.24
CA GLY A 58 4.86 -12.46 -1.95
C GLY A 58 4.54 -11.14 -1.24
N THR A 59 3.29 -10.93 -0.81
CA THR A 59 2.87 -9.72 -0.08
C THR A 59 3.31 -9.69 1.39
N GLY A 60 3.74 -10.85 1.92
CA GLY A 60 4.04 -11.08 3.33
C GLY A 60 2.83 -10.91 4.25
N PHE A 61 3.02 -11.26 5.52
CA PHE A 61 2.04 -11.07 6.58
C PHE A 61 2.72 -10.52 7.84
N PHE A 62 1.99 -9.66 8.57
CA PHE A 62 2.45 -9.23 9.88
C PHE A 62 2.64 -10.42 10.81
N HIS A 63 3.84 -10.51 11.37
CA HIS A 63 4.19 -11.52 12.36
C HIS A 63 5.05 -10.88 13.46
N ARG A 64 5.02 -11.48 14.65
CA ARG A 64 5.78 -10.96 15.79
C ARG A 64 7.26 -11.27 15.57
N ALA A 65 8.12 -10.31 15.89
CA ALA A 65 9.56 -10.44 15.86
C ALA A 65 10.18 -9.83 17.14
N PHE A 66 11.49 -9.99 17.30
CA PHE A 66 12.24 -9.33 18.35
C PHE A 66 13.64 -8.93 17.90
N SER A 67 14.14 -7.87 18.55
CA SER A 67 15.48 -7.34 18.39
C SER A 67 16.17 -7.27 19.75
N VAL A 68 17.29 -7.99 19.89
CA VAL A 68 18.14 -7.92 21.09
C VAL A 68 19.26 -6.91 20.86
N LEU A 69 19.29 -5.86 21.68
CA LEU A 69 20.41 -4.93 21.83
C LEU A 69 21.29 -5.42 22.97
N LEU A 70 22.34 -6.18 22.64
CA LEU A 70 23.26 -6.75 23.62
C LEU A 70 24.44 -5.81 23.87
N PHE A 71 24.59 -5.37 25.11
CA PHE A 71 25.70 -4.58 25.61
C PHE A 71 26.65 -5.41 26.46
N ASN A 72 27.93 -5.05 26.47
CA ASN A 72 28.92 -5.57 27.42
C ASN A 72 29.13 -4.60 28.60
N SER A 73 29.91 -5.03 29.60
CA SER A 73 30.20 -4.19 30.77
C SER A 73 31.06 -2.94 30.48
N ASN A 74 31.67 -2.84 29.29
CA ASN A 74 32.38 -1.65 28.82
C ASN A 74 31.45 -0.61 28.18
N GLY A 75 30.15 -0.91 28.03
CA GLY A 75 29.19 -0.03 27.35
C GLY A 75 29.31 -0.06 25.83
N GLU A 76 29.79 -1.15 25.25
CA GLU A 76 29.79 -1.39 23.80
C GLU A 76 28.60 -2.28 23.44
N MET A 77 27.98 -2.06 22.29
CA MET A 77 26.88 -2.88 21.75
C MET A 77 27.41 -3.87 20.71
N LEU A 78 26.90 -5.10 20.74
CA LEU A 78 27.21 -6.12 19.73
C LEU A 78 26.37 -5.91 18.48
N LEU A 79 27.04 -5.81 17.34
CA LEU A 79 26.45 -5.91 16.01
C LEU A 79 26.84 -7.24 15.37
N GLN A 80 25.94 -7.77 14.55
CA GLN A 80 26.21 -8.93 13.70
C GLN A 80 25.96 -8.61 12.23
N GLN A 81 26.77 -9.18 11.36
CA GLN A 81 26.51 -9.22 9.93
C GLN A 81 25.84 -10.55 9.61
N ARG A 82 24.65 -10.49 8.99
CA ARG A 82 23.91 -11.67 8.57
C ARG A 82 24.71 -12.47 7.55
N SER A 83 24.64 -13.80 7.63
CA SER A 83 25.27 -14.70 6.66
C SER A 83 24.75 -14.44 5.23
N GLY A 84 25.61 -14.67 4.25
CA GLY A 84 25.23 -14.63 2.83
C GLY A 84 24.28 -15.77 2.43
N GLU A 85 24.18 -16.81 3.27
CA GLU A 85 23.28 -17.96 3.04
C GLU A 85 21.83 -17.67 3.46
N LYS A 86 21.57 -16.58 4.19
CA LYS A 86 20.22 -16.19 4.62
C LYS A 86 19.31 -15.96 3.41
N VAL A 87 18.12 -16.56 3.44
CA VAL A 87 17.09 -16.38 2.40
C VAL A 87 16.65 -14.91 2.30
N THR A 88 16.44 -14.26 3.45
CA THR A 88 16.01 -12.86 3.53
C THR A 88 17.12 -11.99 4.10
N PHE A 89 17.34 -10.83 3.47
CA PHE A 89 18.31 -9.81 3.84
C PHE A 89 19.71 -10.39 4.14
N PRO A 90 20.37 -11.06 3.18
CA PRO A 90 21.74 -11.54 3.37
C PRO A 90 22.73 -10.37 3.47
N ASN A 91 23.85 -10.60 4.16
CA ASN A 91 25.00 -9.69 4.25
C ASN A 91 24.80 -8.31 4.92
N VAL A 92 23.61 -7.98 5.39
CA VAL A 92 23.36 -6.72 6.12
C VAL A 92 23.81 -6.80 7.58
N TRP A 93 24.27 -5.67 8.13
CA TRP A 93 24.59 -5.49 9.54
C TRP A 93 23.34 -5.12 10.34
N ALA A 94 23.15 -5.77 11.48
CA ALA A 94 22.05 -5.51 12.42
C ALA A 94 22.54 -5.56 13.87
N ASN A 95 21.65 -5.29 14.82
CA ASN A 95 21.87 -5.58 16.23
C ASN A 95 22.10 -7.07 16.48
N ALA A 96 22.58 -7.40 17.68
CA ALA A 96 23.08 -8.72 18.08
C ALA A 96 22.25 -9.92 17.63
N CYS A 97 20.92 -9.88 17.76
CA CYS A 97 20.05 -10.95 17.29
C CYS A 97 18.66 -10.41 16.92
N CYS A 98 18.18 -10.77 15.73
CA CYS A 98 16.84 -10.44 15.23
C CYS A 98 16.18 -11.70 14.70
N SER A 99 15.06 -12.10 15.30
CA SER A 99 14.38 -13.35 14.94
C SER A 99 12.95 -13.35 15.46
N HIS A 100 12.27 -14.49 15.31
CA HIS A 100 10.86 -14.68 15.60
C HIS A 100 10.64 -15.54 16.86
N PRO A 101 9.68 -15.20 17.72
CA PRO A 101 9.07 -16.15 18.65
C PRO A 101 8.23 -17.17 17.88
N LEU A 102 8.23 -18.39 18.38
CA LEU A 102 7.49 -19.53 17.84
C LEU A 102 6.05 -19.51 18.35
N HIS A 103 5.14 -20.07 17.55
CA HIS A 103 3.77 -20.31 17.97
C HIS A 103 3.70 -21.54 18.91
N SER A 104 4.23 -21.38 20.13
CA SER A 104 4.24 -22.37 21.21
C SER A 104 3.72 -21.76 22.51
N PRO A 105 3.16 -22.56 23.45
CA PRO A 105 2.70 -22.04 24.74
C PRO A 105 3.74 -21.22 25.51
N GLU A 106 5.02 -21.62 25.43
CA GLU A 106 6.13 -20.99 26.14
C GLU A 106 6.53 -19.64 25.54
N GLU A 107 6.53 -19.51 24.20
CA GLU A 107 6.95 -18.29 23.49
C GLU A 107 5.79 -17.34 23.18
N MET A 108 4.55 -17.77 23.40
CA MET A 108 3.34 -16.93 23.36
C MET A 108 3.00 -16.27 24.70
N GLU A 109 3.81 -16.45 25.76
CA GLU A 109 3.55 -15.82 27.07
C GLU A 109 3.78 -14.30 27.02
N GLU A 110 2.70 -13.53 27.02
CA GLU A 110 2.78 -12.06 26.87
C GLU A 110 3.14 -11.33 28.18
N GLN A 111 2.94 -11.96 29.34
CA GLN A 111 3.22 -11.33 30.63
C GLN A 111 4.70 -10.97 30.74
N ASN A 112 5.00 -9.68 30.96
CA ASN A 112 6.37 -9.14 31.03
C ASN A 112 7.23 -9.45 29.78
N ALA A 113 6.60 -9.60 28.61
CA ALA A 113 7.23 -10.02 27.36
C ALA A 113 8.01 -11.35 27.46
N MET A 114 7.60 -12.24 28.37
CA MET A 114 8.37 -13.44 28.72
C MET A 114 8.57 -14.38 27.53
N GLY A 115 7.57 -14.56 26.68
CA GLY A 115 7.65 -15.41 25.51
C GLY A 115 8.71 -14.94 24.52
N VAL A 116 8.78 -13.63 24.30
CA VAL A 116 9.79 -12.99 23.46
C VAL A 116 11.19 -13.12 24.07
N LYS A 117 11.33 -12.91 25.39
CA LYS A 117 12.61 -13.10 26.10
C LYS A 117 13.13 -14.54 26.02
N ARG A 118 12.24 -15.54 26.11
CA ARG A 118 12.61 -16.95 25.93
C ARG A 118 13.08 -17.24 24.51
N ALA A 119 12.35 -16.72 23.52
CA ALA A 119 12.74 -16.81 22.12
C ALA A 119 14.12 -16.16 21.87
N ALA A 120 14.39 -15.02 22.50
CA ALA A 120 15.68 -14.34 22.45
C ALA A 120 16.82 -15.22 23.00
N VAL A 121 16.64 -15.83 24.18
CA VAL A 121 17.65 -16.77 24.72
C VAL A 121 17.93 -17.93 23.76
N ARG A 122 16.88 -18.53 23.17
CA ARG A 122 17.02 -19.61 22.18
C ARG A 122 17.79 -19.15 20.95
N LYS A 123 17.48 -17.99 20.40
CA LYS A 123 18.12 -17.49 19.17
C LYS A 123 19.53 -16.96 19.38
N LEU A 124 19.85 -16.42 20.56
CA LEU A 124 21.22 -16.11 20.95
C LEU A 124 22.11 -17.36 20.98
N GLU A 125 21.60 -18.52 21.44
CA GLU A 125 22.32 -19.81 21.35
C GLU A 125 22.47 -20.26 19.89
N GLN A 126 21.39 -20.20 19.10
CA GLN A 126 21.40 -20.70 17.72
C GLN A 126 22.25 -19.86 16.75
N GLU A 127 22.21 -18.53 16.85
CA GLU A 127 22.89 -17.62 15.91
C GLU A 127 24.31 -17.28 16.38
N LEU A 128 24.48 -16.96 17.66
CA LEU A 128 25.73 -16.45 18.21
C LEU A 128 26.50 -17.48 19.04
N GLY A 129 25.94 -18.67 19.29
CA GLY A 129 26.56 -19.70 20.12
C GLY A 129 26.71 -19.30 21.59
N ILE A 130 25.93 -18.32 22.06
CA ILE A 130 25.95 -17.85 23.45
C ILE A 130 25.29 -18.92 24.33
N ASP A 131 25.99 -19.36 25.38
CA ASP A 131 25.46 -20.35 26.32
C ASP A 131 24.22 -19.79 27.05
N PRO A 132 23.03 -20.42 26.94
CA PRO A 132 21.83 -20.01 27.66
C PRO A 132 22.01 -19.88 29.17
N ALA A 133 22.97 -20.60 29.78
CA ALA A 133 23.25 -20.49 31.21
C ALA A 133 23.89 -19.15 31.61
N THR A 134 24.42 -18.40 30.64
CA THR A 134 25.09 -17.11 30.85
C THR A 134 24.17 -15.90 30.65
N VAL A 135 22.93 -16.13 30.21
CA VAL A 135 21.94 -15.08 29.93
C VAL A 135 20.64 -15.40 30.66
N SER A 136 20.16 -14.49 31.51
CA SER A 136 18.88 -14.62 32.20
C SER A 136 17.80 -13.77 31.54
N THR A 137 16.57 -14.30 31.45
CA THR A 137 15.39 -13.52 31.05
C THR A 137 15.07 -12.40 32.04
N ASP A 138 15.51 -12.52 33.29
CA ASP A 138 15.34 -11.46 34.30
C ASP A 138 16.23 -10.25 34.02
N ASP A 139 17.36 -10.46 33.32
CA ASP A 139 18.30 -9.40 32.95
C ASP A 139 17.95 -8.70 31.63
N MET A 140 16.96 -9.24 30.89
CA MET A 140 16.43 -8.66 29.67
C MET A 140 15.37 -7.61 29.99
N VAL A 141 15.60 -6.37 29.58
CA VAL A 141 14.62 -5.28 29.72
C VAL A 141 13.87 -5.12 28.40
N PHE A 142 12.55 -5.33 28.43
CA PHE A 142 11.69 -4.97 27.30
C PHE A 142 11.59 -3.45 27.25
N MET A 143 11.88 -2.87 26.09
CA MET A 143 11.94 -1.41 25.93
C MET A 143 10.72 -0.84 25.23
N THR A 144 10.31 -1.43 24.11
CA THR A 144 9.18 -0.94 23.29
C THR A 144 8.87 -1.94 22.17
N LYS A 145 7.85 -1.65 21.37
CA LYS A 145 7.58 -2.31 20.09
C LYS A 145 7.70 -1.33 18.93
N MET A 146 8.04 -1.83 17.74
CA MET A 146 7.89 -1.06 16.52
C MET A 146 7.26 -1.91 15.43
N ARG A 147 6.51 -1.28 14.53
CA ARG A 147 5.94 -1.94 13.36
C ARG A 147 6.58 -1.38 12.11
N TYR A 148 6.98 -2.25 11.20
CA TYR A 148 7.55 -1.84 9.92
C TYR A 148 7.29 -2.86 8.81
N ALA A 149 7.53 -2.44 7.57
CA ALA A 149 7.67 -3.32 6.42
C ALA A 149 8.97 -3.01 5.66
N ALA A 150 9.64 -4.02 5.13
CA ALA A 150 10.83 -3.84 4.30
C ALA A 150 10.83 -4.87 3.17
N ARG A 151 10.81 -4.43 1.91
CA ARG A 151 10.89 -5.33 0.75
C ARG A 151 12.33 -5.49 0.30
N MET A 152 12.78 -6.73 0.17
CA MET A 152 14.10 -7.01 -0.39
C MET A 152 14.05 -7.03 -1.92
N ASN A 153 13.07 -7.73 -2.49
CA ASN A 153 12.90 -7.86 -3.94
C ASN A 153 11.46 -8.33 -4.26
N GLU A 154 11.22 -8.77 -5.49
CA GLU A 154 9.90 -9.21 -5.96
C GLU A 154 9.33 -10.40 -5.17
N GLU A 155 10.20 -11.26 -4.63
CA GLU A 155 9.78 -12.46 -3.91
C GLU A 155 9.67 -12.23 -2.39
N TRP A 156 10.59 -11.48 -1.79
CA TRP A 156 10.78 -11.43 -0.34
C TRP A 156 10.49 -10.05 0.26
N ILE A 157 9.72 -10.07 1.34
CA ILE A 157 9.34 -8.90 2.15
C ILE A 157 9.32 -9.28 3.64
N GLU A 158 9.57 -8.31 4.49
CA GLU A 158 9.43 -8.39 5.93
C GLU A 158 8.28 -7.49 6.37
N ARG A 159 7.43 -7.98 7.28
CA ARG A 159 6.32 -7.23 7.88
C ARG A 159 6.23 -7.65 9.33
N GLU A 160 6.73 -6.83 10.22
CA GLU A 160 6.96 -7.25 11.60
C GLU A 160 6.40 -6.27 12.61
N VAL A 161 5.91 -6.82 13.72
CA VAL A 161 5.82 -6.11 14.99
C VAL A 161 6.98 -6.58 15.83
N ASP A 162 8.02 -5.77 15.87
CA ASP A 162 9.32 -6.07 16.48
C ASP A 162 9.37 -5.60 17.93
N HIS A 163 9.64 -6.52 18.85
CA HIS A 163 9.78 -6.27 20.28
C HIS A 163 11.26 -6.02 20.60
N VAL A 164 11.58 -4.80 21.05
CA VAL A 164 12.96 -4.38 21.30
C VAL A 164 13.34 -4.69 22.75
N ILE A 165 14.42 -5.45 22.92
CA ILE A 165 14.95 -5.89 24.22
C ILE A 165 16.38 -5.37 24.38
N VAL A 166 16.69 -4.80 25.54
CA VAL A 166 18.07 -4.49 25.95
C VAL A 166 18.55 -5.56 26.93
N LEU A 167 19.76 -6.05 26.72
CA LEU A 167 20.46 -6.99 27.58
C LEU A 167 21.89 -6.49 27.80
N CYS A 168 22.38 -6.49 29.04
CA CYS A 168 23.79 -6.26 29.33
C CYS A 168 24.40 -7.53 29.92
N ALA A 169 25.32 -8.16 29.20
CA ALA A 169 25.99 -9.39 29.61
C ALA A 169 27.36 -9.54 28.94
N ASP A 170 28.36 -9.95 29.72
CA ASP A 170 29.66 -10.35 29.19
C ASP A 170 29.60 -11.83 28.77
N VAL A 171 29.55 -12.07 27.46
CA VAL A 171 29.33 -13.40 26.87
C VAL A 171 30.48 -13.83 25.96
N GLU A 172 30.66 -15.14 25.82
CA GLU A 172 31.50 -15.72 24.77
C GLU A 172 30.67 -15.93 23.51
N ILE A 173 31.18 -15.51 22.36
CA ILE A 173 30.47 -15.54 21.08
C ILE A 173 31.14 -16.58 20.18
N ASN A 174 30.37 -17.54 19.71
CA ASN A 174 30.76 -18.60 18.78
C ASN A 174 29.74 -18.65 17.64
N PRO A 175 29.78 -17.71 16.68
CA PRO A 175 28.71 -17.54 15.70
C PRO A 175 28.51 -18.77 14.81
N ASN A 176 27.26 -19.07 14.51
CA ASN A 176 26.91 -20.06 13.48
C ASN A 176 27.15 -19.45 12.10
N PRO A 177 28.06 -19.98 11.27
CA PRO A 177 28.38 -19.40 9.96
C PRO A 177 27.20 -19.39 8.97
N ASN A 178 26.19 -20.25 9.17
CA ASN A 178 24.98 -20.25 8.34
C ASN A 178 24.01 -19.12 8.72
N GLU A 179 24.15 -18.54 9.91
CA GLU A 179 23.31 -17.44 10.39
C GLU A 179 24.06 -16.09 10.38
N VAL A 180 25.36 -16.10 10.71
CA VAL A 180 26.19 -14.93 11.01
C VAL A 180 27.53 -15.00 10.29
N ALA A 181 27.83 -13.99 9.49
CA ALA A 181 29.11 -13.87 8.79
C ALA A 181 30.21 -13.25 9.67
N ASN A 182 29.88 -12.16 10.37
CA ASN A 182 30.83 -11.38 11.16
C ASN A 182 30.13 -10.79 12.40
N VAL A 183 30.92 -10.42 13.41
CA VAL A 183 30.46 -9.72 14.61
C VAL A 183 31.41 -8.59 14.97
N MET A 184 30.90 -7.53 15.59
CA MET A 184 31.72 -6.45 16.13
C MET A 184 31.08 -5.79 17.34
N TRP A 185 31.92 -5.34 18.27
CA TRP A 185 31.52 -4.46 19.36
C TRP A 185 31.73 -3.00 18.94
N VAL A 186 30.74 -2.16 19.18
CA VAL A 186 30.79 -0.73 18.85
C VAL A 186 30.40 0.12 20.05
N ASP A 187 31.06 1.25 20.23
CA ASP A 187 30.57 2.31 21.10
C ASP A 187 29.50 3.16 20.37
N TYR A 188 28.92 4.13 21.08
CA TYR A 188 27.87 4.99 20.54
C TYR A 188 28.34 5.80 19.32
N GLU A 189 29.54 6.38 19.38
CA GLU A 189 30.10 7.21 18.31
C GLU A 189 30.40 6.37 17.05
N ALA A 190 30.92 5.16 17.22
CA ALA A 190 31.16 4.22 16.14
C ALA A 190 29.84 3.80 15.48
N MET A 191 28.80 3.49 16.27
CA MET A 191 27.47 3.19 15.74
C MET A 191 26.88 4.37 14.95
N GLU A 192 26.94 5.60 15.48
CA GLU A 192 26.46 6.79 14.76
C GLU A 192 27.20 6.97 13.43
N THR A 193 28.52 6.75 13.43
CA THR A 193 29.34 6.82 12.21
C THR A 193 28.87 5.78 11.19
N MET A 194 28.64 4.53 11.61
CA MET A 194 28.15 3.47 10.71
C MET A 194 26.78 3.79 10.12
N LEU A 195 25.89 4.45 10.88
CA LEU A 195 24.56 4.82 10.40
C LEU A 195 24.62 5.88 9.29
N VAL A 196 25.56 6.83 9.33
CA VAL A 196 25.67 7.91 8.33
C VAL A 196 26.52 7.54 7.11
N GLU A 197 27.35 6.51 7.22
CA GLU A 197 28.17 6.01 6.12
C GLU A 197 27.32 5.39 5.01
N ASN A 198 27.53 5.83 3.77
CA ASN A 198 26.96 5.17 2.60
C ASN A 198 27.69 3.85 2.36
N ARG A 199 27.03 2.74 2.68
CA ARG A 199 27.54 1.38 2.50
C ARG A 199 26.92 0.72 1.27
N GLU A 200 27.69 -0.18 0.65
CA GLU A 200 27.18 -1.00 -0.45
C GLU A 200 26.11 -1.99 0.04
N ALA A 201 25.27 -2.50 -0.85
CA ALA A 201 24.16 -3.40 -0.51
C ALA A 201 24.58 -4.60 0.37
N ASN A 202 25.75 -5.20 0.09
CA ASN A 202 26.27 -6.36 0.82
C ASN A 202 27.03 -6.01 2.12
N ASP A 203 26.96 -4.76 2.56
CA ASP A 203 27.52 -4.28 3.83
C ASP A 203 26.60 -3.25 4.50
N ALA A 204 25.36 -3.13 4.03
CA ALA A 204 24.42 -2.11 4.49
C ALA A 204 23.94 -2.37 5.92
N ILE A 205 23.53 -1.31 6.61
CA ILE A 205 22.78 -1.45 7.86
C ILE A 205 21.35 -1.88 7.53
N ALA A 206 20.88 -2.90 8.21
CA ALA A 206 19.52 -3.39 8.08
C ALA A 206 18.47 -2.29 8.39
N PRO A 207 17.39 -2.17 7.61
CA PRO A 207 16.38 -1.12 7.80
C PRO A 207 15.78 -1.08 9.21
N TRP A 208 15.47 -2.24 9.79
CA TRP A 208 14.90 -2.34 11.14
C TRP A 208 15.87 -1.83 12.21
N PHE A 209 17.14 -2.23 12.14
CA PHE A 209 18.15 -1.75 13.09
C PHE A 209 18.38 -0.25 12.93
N ARG A 210 18.34 0.27 11.70
CA ARG A 210 18.40 1.71 11.43
C ARG A 210 17.24 2.46 12.08
N CYS A 211 16.03 1.91 12.02
CA CYS A 211 14.86 2.48 12.69
C CYS A 211 15.03 2.51 14.21
N ILE A 212 15.45 1.39 14.81
CA ILE A 212 15.72 1.32 16.25
C ILE A 212 16.76 2.37 16.63
N ALA A 213 17.92 2.35 15.97
CA ALA A 213 19.06 3.16 16.37
C ALA A 213 18.86 4.66 16.13
N ALA A 214 18.21 5.05 15.03
CA ALA A 214 18.07 6.46 14.62
C ALA A 214 16.75 7.12 15.05
N ARG A 215 15.67 6.34 15.25
CA ARG A 215 14.32 6.90 15.51
C ARG A 215 13.81 6.63 16.93
N ILE A 216 14.21 5.52 17.56
CA ILE A 216 13.68 5.11 18.88
C ILE A 216 14.72 5.24 19.99
N MET A 217 15.92 4.70 19.76
CA MET A 217 16.94 4.52 20.79
C MET A 217 17.53 5.87 21.20
N LYS A 218 17.16 6.31 22.41
CA LYS A 218 17.68 7.55 22.99
C LYS A 218 19.10 7.33 23.53
N PRO A 219 19.97 8.35 23.58
CA PRO A 219 21.29 8.25 24.21
C PRO A 219 21.24 7.68 25.64
N SER A 220 20.16 7.99 26.38
CA SER A 220 19.94 7.48 27.74
C SER A 220 19.80 5.96 27.82
N TRP A 221 19.41 5.26 26.75
CA TRP A 221 19.42 3.79 26.71
C TRP A 221 20.85 3.27 26.77
N TRP A 222 21.76 3.92 26.05
CA TRP A 222 23.18 3.59 26.05
C TRP A 222 23.82 3.87 27.41
N GLU A 223 23.58 5.07 27.97
CA GLU A 223 24.08 5.51 29.28
C GLU A 223 23.66 4.58 30.43
N HIS A 224 22.47 4.00 30.32
CA HIS A 224 21.87 3.13 31.33
C HIS A 224 21.87 1.65 30.93
N SER A 225 22.60 1.26 29.89
CA SER A 225 22.63 -0.12 29.38
C SER A 225 22.91 -1.18 30.47
N ASN A 226 23.66 -0.82 31.52
CA ASN A 226 23.98 -1.68 32.67
C ASN A 226 23.11 -1.45 33.93
N ASP A 227 22.09 -0.59 33.88
CA ASP A 227 21.14 -0.32 34.96
C ASP A 227 19.72 -0.65 34.51
N GLN A 228 19.30 -1.89 34.77
CA GLN A 228 17.98 -2.40 34.41
C GLN A 228 16.83 -1.55 34.95
N LYS A 229 16.99 -0.95 36.14
CA LYS A 229 15.93 -0.14 36.75
C LYS A 229 15.79 1.19 36.02
N ALA A 230 16.91 1.81 35.66
CA ALA A 230 16.90 3.02 34.86
C ALA A 230 16.33 2.75 33.45
N LEU A 231 16.75 1.68 32.78
CA LEU A 231 16.19 1.25 31.49
C LEU A 231 14.68 1.00 31.55
N SER A 232 14.20 0.27 32.56
CA SER A 232 12.77 0.00 32.74
C SER A 232 11.96 1.29 32.91
N GLY A 233 12.57 2.37 33.42
CA GLY A 233 11.94 3.69 33.53
C GLY A 233 11.89 4.47 32.21
N LEU A 234 12.60 4.02 31.18
CA LEU A 234 12.63 4.60 29.83
C LEU A 234 11.78 3.80 28.83
N ALA A 235 11.32 2.60 29.22
CA ALA A 235 10.50 1.73 28.40
C ALA A 235 9.07 2.27 28.26
N ASP A 236 8.42 1.90 27.15
CA ASP A 236 7.00 2.13 26.90
C ASP A 236 6.35 0.91 26.24
N ASP A 237 5.02 0.88 26.22
CA ASP A 237 4.24 -0.20 25.61
C ASP A 237 3.67 0.21 24.23
N LEU A 238 4.21 1.28 23.61
CA LEU A 238 3.75 1.76 22.31
C LEU A 238 4.23 0.83 21.20
N ILE A 239 3.47 0.83 20.11
CA ILE A 239 3.92 0.31 18.82
C ILE A 239 4.30 1.53 17.98
N HIS A 240 5.60 1.81 17.89
CA HIS A 240 6.10 2.89 17.05
C HIS A 240 5.95 2.49 15.58
N ASP A 241 5.13 3.21 14.83
CA ASP A 241 4.89 2.92 13.41
C ASP A 241 5.99 3.53 12.54
N MET A 242 6.80 2.67 11.93
CA MET A 242 7.86 3.07 11.01
C MET A 242 7.42 3.02 9.54
N GLY A 243 6.24 2.46 9.28
CA GLY A 243 5.74 2.19 7.93
C GLY A 243 6.66 1.29 7.11
N ASP A 244 6.64 1.51 5.81
CA ASP A 244 7.52 0.87 4.83
C ASP A 244 8.87 1.59 4.76
N VAL A 245 9.92 0.86 5.13
CA VAL A 245 11.32 1.33 5.21
C VAL A 245 12.19 0.69 4.13
N THR A 246 11.58 0.18 3.06
CA THR A 246 12.28 -0.44 1.92
C THR A 246 13.34 0.48 1.32
N HIS A 247 13.08 1.78 1.28
CA HIS A 247 14.02 2.78 0.75
C HIS A 247 15.35 2.82 1.54
N MET A 248 15.39 2.32 2.78
CA MET A 248 16.62 2.24 3.58
C MET A 248 17.50 1.05 3.23
N LEU A 249 17.03 0.11 2.40
CA LEU A 249 17.80 -1.06 1.97
C LEU A 249 18.45 -0.78 0.60
N PRO A 250 19.78 -0.58 0.55
CA PRO A 250 20.46 -0.41 -0.73
C PRO A 250 20.35 -1.70 -1.56
N GLY A 251 19.99 -1.57 -2.84
CA GLY A 251 19.85 -2.70 -3.76
C GLY A 251 18.49 -3.42 -3.71
N ALA A 252 17.51 -2.90 -2.96
CA ALA A 252 16.14 -3.39 -3.09
C ALA A 252 15.58 -3.16 -4.50
N GLU A 253 14.78 -4.08 -5.02
CA GLU A 253 14.20 -4.00 -6.38
C GLU A 253 12.72 -3.60 -6.41
N GLY A 254 12.05 -3.61 -5.26
CA GLY A 254 10.61 -3.33 -5.16
C GLY A 254 9.75 -4.47 -5.70
N ALA A 255 8.47 -4.20 -5.94
CA ALA A 255 7.53 -5.16 -6.49
C ALA A 255 6.73 -4.55 -7.65
N ASP A 256 6.11 -5.42 -8.44
CA ASP A 256 5.15 -5.01 -9.46
C ASP A 256 3.94 -4.26 -8.86
N LEU A 257 3.14 -3.63 -9.72
CA LEU A 257 1.95 -2.87 -9.34
C LEU A 257 0.92 -3.70 -8.56
N ILE A 258 0.64 -4.92 -9.00
CA ILE A 258 -0.40 -5.75 -8.40
C ILE A 258 0.03 -6.20 -7.01
N THR A 259 1.25 -6.67 -6.86
CA THR A 259 1.84 -7.04 -5.57
C THR A 259 1.85 -5.84 -4.63
N SER A 260 2.28 -4.66 -5.11
CA SER A 260 2.29 -3.41 -4.32
C SER A 260 0.89 -2.97 -3.88
N ILE A 261 -0.13 -3.13 -4.73
CA ILE A 261 -1.54 -2.89 -4.33
C ILE A 261 -1.96 -3.90 -3.27
N MET A 262 -1.65 -5.19 -3.45
CA MET A 262 -2.06 -6.26 -2.55
C MET A 262 -1.38 -6.21 -1.18
N GLU A 263 -0.21 -5.60 -1.05
CA GLU A 263 0.43 -5.32 0.24
C GLU A 263 -0.43 -4.41 1.15
N VAL A 264 -1.14 -3.48 0.54
CA VAL A 264 -1.80 -2.34 1.21
C VAL A 264 -3.31 -2.52 1.25
N LYS A 265 -3.89 -3.04 0.16
CA LYS A 265 -5.33 -3.18 -0.04
C LYS A 265 -6.05 -3.83 1.16
N PRO A 266 -5.59 -4.97 1.72
CA PRO A 266 -6.29 -5.60 2.84
C PRO A 266 -6.38 -4.70 4.08
N LEU A 267 -5.34 -3.91 4.35
CA LEU A 267 -5.29 -3.00 5.51
C LEU A 267 -6.28 -1.84 5.35
N ILE A 268 -6.46 -1.36 4.12
CA ILE A 268 -7.44 -0.32 3.80
C ILE A 268 -8.86 -0.89 3.83
N GLU A 269 -9.08 -2.09 3.29
CA GLU A 269 -10.40 -2.74 3.30
C GLU A 269 -10.87 -2.98 4.74
N GLU A 270 -9.99 -3.42 5.64
CA GLU A 270 -10.30 -3.54 7.07
C GLU A 270 -10.76 -2.20 7.68
N ARG A 271 -10.07 -1.09 7.38
CA ARG A 271 -10.44 0.26 7.86
C ARG A 271 -11.79 0.71 7.32
N ILE A 272 -12.07 0.48 6.04
CA ILE A 272 -13.37 0.80 5.41
C ILE A 272 -14.47 -0.02 6.07
N GLU A 273 -14.28 -1.34 6.21
CA GLU A 273 -15.26 -2.22 6.83
C GLU A 273 -15.57 -1.83 8.27
N ASN A 274 -14.55 -1.59 9.08
CA ASN A 274 -14.71 -1.16 10.48
C ASN A 274 -15.47 0.16 10.58
N SER A 275 -15.24 1.07 9.63
CA SER A 275 -15.89 2.38 9.56
C SER A 275 -17.36 2.27 9.19
N LEU A 276 -17.69 1.53 8.14
CA LEU A 276 -19.06 1.42 7.63
C LEU A 276 -19.95 0.50 8.48
N LYS A 277 -19.38 -0.54 9.09
CA LYS A 277 -20.08 -1.46 10.02
C LYS A 277 -20.37 -0.82 11.38
N ALA A 278 -19.84 0.37 11.67
CA ALA A 278 -20.17 1.11 12.89
C ALA A 278 -21.64 1.59 12.96
N SER A 279 -22.37 1.56 11.83
CA SER A 279 -23.79 1.89 11.79
C SER A 279 -24.62 0.93 12.64
N ARG A 280 -25.49 1.49 13.49
CA ARG A 280 -26.45 0.71 14.29
C ARG A 280 -27.70 0.29 13.50
N HIS A 281 -27.85 0.76 12.25
CA HIS A 281 -29.00 0.48 11.42
C HIS A 281 -28.63 -0.50 10.30
N GLU A 282 -29.01 -1.76 10.48
CA GLU A 282 -28.63 -2.88 9.59
C GLU A 282 -28.86 -2.60 8.10
N ARG A 283 -30.07 -2.15 7.71
CA ARG A 283 -30.36 -1.85 6.29
C ARG A 283 -29.43 -0.80 5.67
N LEU A 284 -29.08 0.23 6.44
CA LEU A 284 -28.21 1.31 5.95
C LEU A 284 -26.76 0.82 5.89
N GLY A 285 -26.30 0.09 6.91
CA GLY A 285 -24.99 -0.57 6.91
C GLY A 285 -24.80 -1.48 5.70
N ASN A 286 -25.79 -2.33 5.42
CA ASN A 286 -25.75 -3.23 4.26
C ASN A 286 -25.74 -2.46 2.93
N ALA A 287 -26.50 -1.37 2.81
CA ALA A 287 -26.49 -0.52 1.62
C ALA A 287 -25.12 0.14 1.38
N MET A 288 -24.45 0.62 2.44
CA MET A 288 -23.09 1.20 2.34
C MET A 288 -22.04 0.14 1.99
N MET A 289 -22.17 -1.08 2.52
CA MET A 289 -21.24 -2.18 2.26
C MET A 289 -21.42 -2.82 0.88
N HIS A 290 -22.58 -2.67 0.24
CA HIS A 290 -22.94 -3.41 -0.98
C HIS A 290 -21.92 -3.24 -2.13
N LEU A 291 -21.44 -2.02 -2.39
CA LEU A 291 -20.42 -1.77 -3.42
C LEU A 291 -19.02 -2.20 -3.00
N ILE A 292 -18.72 -2.15 -1.70
CA ILE A 292 -17.44 -2.60 -1.14
C ILE A 292 -17.30 -4.11 -1.30
N GLU A 293 -18.35 -4.87 -0.95
CA GLU A 293 -18.45 -6.32 -1.12
C GLU A 293 -18.48 -6.75 -2.60
N GLY A 294 -18.85 -5.85 -3.51
CA GLY A 294 -18.73 -6.06 -4.96
C GLY A 294 -17.28 -6.10 -5.48
N GLY A 295 -16.30 -5.96 -4.59
CA GLY A 295 -14.89 -5.96 -4.92
C GLY A 295 -14.43 -4.64 -5.54
N GLY A 296 -13.35 -4.70 -6.31
CA GLY A 296 -12.69 -3.54 -6.91
C GLY A 296 -11.17 -3.63 -6.78
N LYS A 297 -10.47 -2.95 -7.70
CA LYS A 297 -8.99 -2.93 -7.71
C LYS A 297 -8.40 -2.08 -6.57
N ARG A 298 -9.19 -1.17 -5.98
CA ARG A 298 -8.77 -0.23 -4.91
C ARG A 298 -7.56 0.64 -5.27
N MET A 299 -7.33 0.90 -6.56
CA MET A 299 -6.15 1.66 -7.03
C MET A 299 -6.09 3.07 -6.44
N ARG A 300 -7.23 3.77 -6.35
CA ARG A 300 -7.29 5.12 -5.75
C ARG A 300 -7.03 5.08 -4.24
N ALA A 301 -7.50 4.03 -3.57
CA ALA A 301 -7.34 3.83 -2.14
C ALA A 301 -5.87 3.62 -1.76
N THR A 302 -5.12 2.83 -2.53
CA THR A 302 -3.71 2.53 -2.25
C THR A 302 -2.77 3.65 -2.67
N LEU A 303 -3.22 4.56 -3.53
CA LEU A 303 -2.38 5.57 -4.15
C LEU A 303 -1.65 6.51 -3.17
N PRO A 304 -2.28 7.03 -2.09
CA PRO A 304 -1.56 7.84 -1.09
C PRO A 304 -0.37 7.09 -0.48
N TRP A 305 -0.55 5.80 -0.17
CA TRP A 305 0.53 4.96 0.36
C TRP A 305 1.63 4.71 -0.67
N LEU A 306 1.27 4.35 -1.91
CA LEU A 306 2.25 4.07 -2.96
C LEU A 306 3.08 5.31 -3.31
N VAL A 307 2.46 6.48 -3.35
CA VAL A 307 3.17 7.75 -3.52
C VAL A 307 4.05 8.02 -2.32
N GLY A 308 3.52 7.91 -1.10
CA GLY A 308 4.30 8.11 0.12
C GLY A 308 5.56 7.25 0.15
N LYS A 309 5.44 5.96 -0.19
CA LYS A 309 6.56 5.00 -0.28
C LYS A 309 7.63 5.42 -1.31
N ALA A 310 7.25 6.14 -2.35
CA ALA A 310 8.15 6.58 -3.41
C ALA A 310 8.86 7.92 -3.13
N VAL A 311 8.30 8.76 -2.24
CA VAL A 311 8.80 10.14 -2.04
C VAL A 311 9.08 10.52 -0.59
N GLY A 312 8.80 9.65 0.38
CA GLY A 312 9.05 9.94 1.79
C GLY A 312 8.74 8.76 2.71
N ASP A 313 8.34 9.08 3.94
CA ASP A 313 8.01 8.08 4.96
C ASP A 313 6.54 7.69 4.91
N THR A 314 6.25 6.40 5.05
CA THR A 314 4.87 5.91 5.17
C THR A 314 4.52 5.63 6.62
N HIS A 315 3.23 5.65 6.93
CA HIS A 315 2.67 5.29 8.24
C HIS A 315 1.17 5.02 8.08
N SER A 316 0.53 4.49 9.12
CA SER A 316 -0.89 4.08 9.12
C SER A 316 -1.85 5.18 8.75
N GLY A 317 -1.51 6.45 8.99
CA GLY A 317 -2.33 7.60 8.61
C GLY A 317 -2.61 7.64 7.10
N LEU A 318 -1.67 7.20 6.26
CA LEU A 318 -1.88 7.08 4.81
C LEU A 318 -2.92 6.00 4.47
N LEU A 319 -3.02 4.94 5.26
CA LEU A 319 -4.03 3.88 5.10
C LEU A 319 -5.42 4.41 5.47
N ASP A 320 -5.53 5.20 6.55
CA ASP A 320 -6.77 5.84 6.96
C ASP A 320 -7.24 6.89 5.92
N ILE A 321 -6.30 7.64 5.35
CA ILE A 321 -6.56 8.56 4.23
C ILE A 321 -7.07 7.79 3.01
N GLY A 322 -6.39 6.69 2.65
CA GLY A 322 -6.80 5.82 1.53
C GLY A 322 -8.22 5.26 1.73
N ALA A 323 -8.54 4.81 2.94
CA ALA A 323 -9.87 4.33 3.31
C ALA A 323 -10.94 5.44 3.21
N ALA A 324 -10.65 6.65 3.69
CA ALA A 324 -11.55 7.79 3.56
C ALA A 324 -11.81 8.15 2.09
N ILE A 325 -10.76 8.20 1.26
CA ILE A 325 -10.89 8.53 -0.17
C ILE A 325 -11.67 7.45 -0.92
N GLU A 326 -11.44 6.17 -0.64
CA GLU A 326 -12.21 5.09 -1.27
C GLU A 326 -13.67 5.11 -0.80
N THR A 327 -13.94 5.48 0.46
CA THR A 327 -15.31 5.67 0.96
C THR A 327 -16.01 6.81 0.23
N VAL A 328 -15.32 7.93 0.00
CA VAL A 328 -15.79 9.04 -0.84
C VAL A 328 -16.05 8.55 -2.26
N HIS A 329 -15.13 7.82 -2.89
CA HIS A 329 -15.32 7.29 -4.24
C HIS A 329 -16.53 6.37 -4.35
N ASN A 330 -16.77 5.49 -3.38
CA ASN A 330 -17.95 4.63 -3.42
C ASN A 330 -19.24 5.44 -3.17
N PHE A 331 -19.20 6.50 -2.35
CA PHE A 331 -20.32 7.46 -2.27
C PHE A 331 -20.65 8.06 -3.64
N THR A 332 -19.65 8.53 -4.38
CA THR A 332 -19.88 9.14 -5.69
C THR A 332 -20.49 8.13 -6.66
N LEU A 333 -20.05 6.86 -6.63
CA LEU A 333 -20.65 5.80 -7.43
C LEU A 333 -22.12 5.52 -7.07
N VAL A 334 -22.48 5.48 -5.79
CA VAL A 334 -23.88 5.30 -5.39
C VAL A 334 -24.78 6.40 -5.95
N HIS A 335 -24.30 7.65 -5.94
CA HIS A 335 -25.07 8.78 -6.44
C HIS A 335 -25.06 8.87 -7.97
N ASP A 336 -23.93 8.56 -8.62
CA ASP A 336 -23.79 8.46 -10.07
C ASP A 336 -24.77 7.42 -10.64
N ASP A 337 -24.84 6.21 -10.04
CA ASP A 337 -25.79 5.18 -10.44
C ASP A 337 -27.25 5.67 -10.39
N ILE A 338 -27.60 6.55 -9.45
CA ILE A 338 -28.94 7.14 -9.33
C ILE A 338 -29.19 8.19 -10.41
N MET A 339 -28.17 8.98 -10.75
CA MET A 339 -28.26 10.05 -11.75
C MET A 339 -28.39 9.46 -13.16
N ASP A 340 -27.64 8.40 -13.45
CA ASP A 340 -27.59 7.74 -14.75
C ASP A 340 -28.68 6.66 -14.93
N ASP A 341 -29.49 6.37 -13.88
CA ASP A 341 -30.51 5.30 -13.85
C ASP A 341 -29.91 3.91 -14.16
N ASP A 342 -28.69 3.66 -13.68
CA ASP A 342 -27.93 2.43 -13.93
C ASP A 342 -28.46 1.25 -13.09
N ASP A 343 -28.97 0.19 -13.73
CA ASP A 343 -29.49 -0.98 -13.02
C ASP A 343 -28.40 -1.85 -12.34
N LEU A 344 -27.17 -1.82 -12.89
CA LEU A 344 -26.09 -2.74 -12.53
C LEU A 344 -24.75 -2.03 -12.31
N ARG A 345 -24.02 -2.44 -11.27
CA ARG A 345 -22.65 -2.01 -10.98
C ARG A 345 -21.80 -3.20 -10.56
N ARG A 346 -20.65 -3.41 -11.22
CA ARG A 346 -19.72 -4.53 -10.96
C ARG A 346 -20.41 -5.90 -10.98
N GLY A 347 -21.36 -6.10 -11.90
CA GLY A 347 -22.12 -7.35 -12.03
C GLY A 347 -23.15 -7.63 -10.93
N ARG A 348 -23.42 -6.64 -10.04
CA ARG A 348 -24.46 -6.68 -9.02
C ARG A 348 -25.50 -5.60 -9.29
N ASN A 349 -26.70 -5.73 -8.73
CA ASN A 349 -27.70 -4.65 -8.73
C ASN A 349 -27.07 -3.36 -8.17
N ALA A 350 -27.36 -2.21 -8.77
CA ALA A 350 -27.02 -0.93 -8.18
C ALA A 350 -27.71 -0.75 -6.82
N VAL A 351 -27.15 0.08 -5.95
CA VAL A 351 -27.65 0.22 -4.56
C VAL A 351 -29.10 0.70 -4.53
N HIS A 352 -29.49 1.58 -5.45
CA HIS A 352 -30.86 2.09 -5.53
C HIS A 352 -31.87 1.04 -6.05
N VAL A 353 -31.42 0.08 -6.86
CA VAL A 353 -32.22 -1.06 -7.28
C VAL A 353 -32.42 -2.04 -6.12
N GLU A 354 -31.33 -2.39 -5.42
CA GLU A 354 -31.35 -3.38 -4.34
C GLU A 354 -32.06 -2.87 -3.07
N PHE A 355 -31.77 -1.62 -2.67
CA PHE A 355 -32.23 -1.05 -1.41
C PHE A 355 -33.26 0.07 -1.58
N GLY A 356 -33.61 0.44 -2.80
CA GLY A 356 -34.52 1.54 -3.09
C GLY A 356 -33.83 2.90 -3.00
N MET A 357 -34.23 3.81 -3.88
CA MET A 357 -33.65 5.15 -4.03
C MET A 357 -33.51 5.94 -2.71
N PRO A 358 -34.51 6.02 -1.80
CA PRO A 358 -34.33 6.73 -0.54
C PRO A 358 -33.24 6.14 0.36
N THR A 359 -33.01 4.83 0.31
CA THR A 359 -31.94 4.19 1.10
C THR A 359 -30.59 4.45 0.46
N ALA A 360 -30.50 4.42 -0.86
CA ALA A 360 -29.26 4.69 -1.59
C ALA A 360 -28.75 6.12 -1.39
N ILE A 361 -29.64 7.12 -1.43
CA ILE A 361 -29.30 8.52 -1.11
C ILE A 361 -28.73 8.62 0.32
N ASN A 362 -29.42 8.05 1.31
CA ASN A 362 -28.93 8.06 2.69
C ASN A 362 -27.60 7.30 2.87
N ALA A 363 -27.37 6.24 2.08
CA ALA A 363 -26.12 5.49 2.11
C ALA A 363 -24.96 6.36 1.61
N GLY A 364 -25.12 7.04 0.47
CA GLY A 364 -24.09 7.95 -0.04
C GLY A 364 -23.80 9.12 0.91
N ASP A 365 -24.85 9.76 1.45
CA ASP A 365 -24.71 10.84 2.43
C ASP A 365 -23.96 10.38 3.71
N ALA A 366 -24.31 9.20 4.22
CA ALA A 366 -23.67 8.63 5.41
C ALA A 366 -22.21 8.25 5.13
N MET A 367 -21.90 7.67 3.96
CA MET A 367 -20.53 7.33 3.58
C MET A 367 -19.64 8.57 3.51
N LEU A 368 -20.12 9.67 2.92
CA LEU A 368 -19.39 10.93 2.88
C LEU A 368 -19.10 11.45 4.31
N ALA A 369 -20.09 11.42 5.20
CA ALA A 369 -19.92 11.84 6.59
C ALA A 369 -18.93 10.95 7.35
N ILE A 370 -19.03 9.62 7.21
CA ILE A 370 -18.16 8.64 7.86
C ILE A 370 -16.71 8.81 7.38
N ALA A 371 -16.49 9.08 6.08
CA ALA A 371 -15.14 9.30 5.55
C ALA A 371 -14.42 10.43 6.30
N PHE A 372 -15.07 11.57 6.52
CA PHE A 372 -14.50 12.67 7.28
C PHE A 372 -14.42 12.39 8.79
N GLU A 373 -15.41 11.70 9.37
CA GLU A 373 -15.39 11.30 10.78
C GLU A 373 -14.15 10.44 11.10
N ARG A 374 -13.82 9.50 10.23
CA ARG A 374 -12.70 8.56 10.43
C ARG A 374 -11.36 9.21 10.12
N LEU A 375 -11.31 10.04 9.10
CA LEU A 375 -10.12 10.79 8.73
C LEU A 375 -9.59 11.65 9.89
N VAL A 376 -10.47 12.34 10.63
CA VAL A 376 -10.04 13.17 11.78
C VAL A 376 -9.67 12.35 13.02
N GLN A 377 -9.96 11.05 13.02
CA GLN A 377 -9.59 10.09 14.07
C GLN A 377 -8.39 9.23 13.67
N ALA A 378 -7.79 9.46 12.50
CA ALA A 378 -6.66 8.69 12.00
C ALA A 378 -5.49 8.71 12.98
N GLU A 379 -4.98 7.53 13.31
CA GLU A 379 -3.85 7.38 14.20
C GLU A 379 -2.55 7.71 13.44
N ASN A 380 -1.57 8.30 14.12
CA ASN A 380 -0.30 8.76 13.54
C ASN A 380 -0.42 9.88 12.50
N LEU A 381 -1.55 10.59 12.43
CA LEU A 381 -1.68 11.82 11.66
C LEU A 381 -1.49 13.04 12.57
N GLU A 382 -0.43 13.82 12.35
CA GLU A 382 -0.18 15.01 13.16
C GLU A 382 -1.32 16.02 13.05
N ALA A 383 -1.67 16.64 14.19
CA ALA A 383 -2.83 17.53 14.29
C ALA A 383 -2.75 18.73 13.33
N GLU A 384 -1.54 19.16 12.96
CA GLU A 384 -1.33 20.26 12.01
C GLU A 384 -1.74 19.91 10.57
N TYR A 385 -1.70 18.62 10.19
CA TYR A 385 -2.11 18.18 8.85
C TYR A 385 -3.62 18.00 8.72
N VAL A 386 -4.34 17.76 9.82
CA VAL A 386 -5.77 17.40 9.79
C VAL A 386 -6.62 18.48 9.10
N ALA A 387 -6.51 19.74 9.49
CA ALA A 387 -7.35 20.80 8.92
C ALA A 387 -7.06 21.07 7.42
N PRO A 388 -5.79 21.22 6.98
CA PRO A 388 -5.45 21.30 5.56
C PRO A 388 -5.94 20.08 4.75
N LEU A 389 -5.76 18.87 5.29
CA LEU A 389 -6.16 17.62 4.65
C LEU A 389 -7.68 17.55 4.44
N VAL A 390 -8.46 17.81 5.50
CA VAL A 390 -9.93 17.87 5.42
C VAL A 390 -10.37 18.90 4.39
N ASN A 391 -9.75 20.09 4.37
CA ASN A 391 -10.08 21.11 3.38
C ASN A 391 -9.77 20.63 1.95
N ARG A 392 -8.64 19.97 1.74
CA ARG A 392 -8.22 19.50 0.41
C ARG A 392 -9.14 18.38 -0.11
N ILE A 393 -9.50 17.42 0.73
CA ILE A 393 -10.46 16.36 0.37
C ILE A 393 -11.86 16.94 0.14
N ALA A 394 -12.32 17.90 0.97
CA ALA A 394 -13.61 18.56 0.74
C ALA A 394 -13.62 19.35 -0.59
N TRP A 395 -12.51 20.01 -0.93
CA TRP A 395 -12.34 20.67 -2.22
C TRP A 395 -12.40 19.67 -3.38
N MET A 396 -11.74 18.50 -3.24
CA MET A 396 -11.79 17.41 -4.21
C MET A 396 -13.23 16.94 -4.43
N VAL A 397 -13.98 16.67 -3.35
CA VAL A 397 -15.39 16.25 -3.44
C VAL A 397 -16.22 17.28 -4.20
N ARG A 398 -16.04 18.58 -3.91
CA ARG A 398 -16.72 19.65 -4.64
C ARG A 398 -16.36 19.63 -6.13
N ARG A 399 -15.09 19.46 -6.49
CA ARG A 399 -14.65 19.38 -7.89
C ARG A 399 -15.24 18.17 -8.62
N VAL A 400 -15.37 17.03 -7.94
CA VAL A 400 -16.04 15.85 -8.48
C VAL A 400 -17.51 16.13 -8.76
N SER A 401 -18.22 16.77 -7.83
CA SER A 401 -19.61 17.18 -8.07
C SER A 401 -19.75 18.20 -9.20
N GLU A 402 -18.82 19.16 -9.32
CA GLU A 402 -18.79 20.12 -10.43
C GLU A 402 -18.56 19.41 -11.78
N GLY A 403 -17.61 18.47 -11.84
CA GLY A 403 -17.35 17.66 -13.04
C GLY A 403 -18.54 16.79 -13.42
N GLN A 404 -19.19 16.13 -12.46
CA GLN A 404 -20.41 15.35 -12.70
C GLN A 404 -21.55 16.23 -13.23
N GLN A 405 -21.71 17.44 -12.67
CA GLN A 405 -22.74 18.38 -13.15
C GLN A 405 -22.48 18.83 -14.59
N LEU A 406 -21.21 19.07 -14.95
CA LEU A 406 -20.83 19.39 -16.34
C LEU A 406 -21.15 18.23 -17.29
N ASP A 407 -20.86 16.98 -16.89
CA ASP A 407 -21.16 15.80 -17.70
C ASP A 407 -22.67 15.69 -18.02
N ILE A 408 -23.52 15.86 -17.00
CA ILE A 408 -24.99 15.90 -17.17
C ILE A 408 -25.43 17.03 -18.10
N GLU A 409 -24.87 18.23 -17.93
CA GLU A 409 -25.22 19.40 -18.77
C GLU A 409 -24.78 19.23 -20.24
N PHE A 410 -23.73 18.45 -20.49
CA PHE A 410 -23.20 18.24 -21.84
C PHE A 410 -24.12 17.39 -22.72
N GLU A 411 -24.95 16.53 -22.15
CA GLU A 411 -25.92 15.72 -22.88
C GLU A 411 -26.90 16.58 -23.68
N ASP A 412 -27.35 17.69 -23.09
CA ASP A 412 -28.29 18.64 -23.71
C ASP A 412 -27.61 19.81 -24.44
N ARG A 413 -26.30 20.01 -24.24
CA ARG A 413 -25.57 21.15 -24.82
C ARG A 413 -25.28 20.91 -26.31
N LEU A 414 -25.59 21.91 -27.13
CA LEU A 414 -25.38 21.84 -28.59
C LEU A 414 -23.90 21.86 -28.98
N GLU A 415 -23.10 22.69 -28.29
CA GLU A 415 -21.67 22.85 -28.55
C GLU A 415 -20.88 22.71 -27.26
N VAL A 416 -20.02 21.69 -27.22
CA VAL A 416 -19.03 21.44 -26.17
C VAL A 416 -17.65 21.55 -26.81
N SER A 417 -16.79 22.37 -26.23
CA SER A 417 -15.40 22.51 -26.69
C SER A 417 -14.49 21.45 -26.07
N GLU A 418 -13.29 21.29 -26.64
CA GLU A 418 -12.28 20.40 -26.04
C GLU A 418 -11.87 20.88 -24.63
N ASP A 419 -11.80 22.19 -24.40
CA ASP A 419 -11.51 22.76 -23.08
C ASP A 419 -12.63 22.46 -22.07
N ASP A 420 -13.90 22.59 -22.49
CA ASP A 420 -15.05 22.20 -21.65
C ASP A 420 -14.97 20.71 -21.26
N TYR A 421 -14.62 19.83 -22.21
CA TYR A 421 -14.46 18.40 -21.96
C TYR A 421 -13.29 18.10 -21.01
N LEU A 422 -12.12 18.72 -21.21
CA LEU A 422 -10.97 18.54 -20.34
C LEU A 422 -11.25 19.01 -18.92
N GLU A 423 -11.98 20.12 -18.75
CA GLU A 423 -12.43 20.60 -17.43
C GLU A 423 -13.36 19.58 -16.74
N MET A 424 -14.29 19.01 -17.51
CA MET A 424 -15.23 17.99 -17.02
C MET A 424 -14.47 16.74 -16.54
N ILE A 425 -13.62 16.13 -17.36
CA ILE A 425 -12.92 14.89 -16.99
C ILE A 425 -11.87 15.14 -15.89
N GLU A 426 -11.29 16.34 -15.84
CA GLU A 426 -10.44 16.75 -14.72
C GLU A 426 -11.23 16.72 -13.42
N GLY A 427 -12.39 17.39 -13.39
CA GLY A 427 -13.24 17.48 -12.21
C GLY A 427 -13.82 16.12 -11.81
N LYS A 428 -14.39 15.37 -12.75
CA LYS A 428 -15.12 14.11 -12.49
C LYS A 428 -14.18 12.99 -12.05
N THR A 429 -13.02 12.86 -12.70
CA THR A 429 -12.14 11.69 -12.54
C THR A 429 -10.72 12.06 -12.11
N ALA A 430 -10.05 12.95 -12.84
CA ALA A 430 -8.61 13.15 -12.65
C ALA A 430 -8.26 13.80 -11.30
N VAL A 431 -9.15 14.63 -10.76
CA VAL A 431 -8.95 15.32 -9.49
C VAL A 431 -8.76 14.32 -8.34
N MET A 432 -9.39 13.14 -8.37
CA MET A 432 -9.16 12.14 -7.32
C MET A 432 -7.73 11.59 -7.37
N PHE A 433 -7.22 11.27 -8.56
CA PHE A 433 -5.83 10.81 -8.72
C PHE A 433 -4.82 11.88 -8.34
N TRP A 434 -5.05 13.13 -8.80
CA TRP A 434 -4.27 14.30 -8.42
C TRP A 434 -4.20 14.43 -6.90
N ILE A 435 -5.35 14.46 -6.22
CA ILE A 435 -5.40 14.72 -4.78
C ILE A 435 -4.84 13.56 -3.96
N CYS A 436 -5.07 12.31 -4.37
CA CYS A 436 -4.41 11.16 -3.75
C CYS A 436 -2.89 11.28 -3.79
N ALA A 437 -2.32 11.67 -4.93
CA ALA A 437 -0.88 11.79 -5.09
C ALA A 437 -0.31 13.00 -4.33
N GLU A 438 -0.98 14.15 -4.40
CA GLU A 438 -0.61 15.35 -3.64
C GLU A 438 -0.61 15.08 -2.13
N ILE A 439 -1.67 14.45 -1.62
CA ILE A 439 -1.80 14.13 -0.19
C ILE A 439 -0.77 13.08 0.23
N GLY A 440 -0.57 12.02 -0.57
CA GLY A 440 0.44 11.00 -0.29
C GLY A 440 1.83 11.62 -0.11
N ALA A 441 2.24 12.47 -1.06
CA ALA A 441 3.53 13.17 -0.98
C ALA A 441 3.61 14.10 0.24
N ARG A 442 2.56 14.89 0.49
CA ARG A 442 2.55 15.87 1.58
C ARG A 442 2.61 15.22 2.96
N ILE A 443 1.82 14.18 3.18
CA ILE A 443 1.75 13.49 4.47
C ILE A 443 3.04 12.68 4.75
N SER A 444 3.71 12.22 3.69
CA SER A 444 5.02 11.57 3.80
C SER A 444 6.20 12.51 4.04
N GLY A 445 5.96 13.81 4.19
CA GLY A 445 7.00 14.80 4.51
C GLY A 445 7.84 15.26 3.32
N ALA A 446 7.39 15.02 2.08
CA ALA A 446 8.07 15.52 0.89
C ALA A 446 8.06 17.05 0.84
N ASP A 447 9.03 17.64 0.15
CA ASP A 447 9.07 19.10 -0.06
C ASP A 447 8.02 19.58 -1.09
N ASP A 448 7.80 20.89 -1.16
CA ASP A 448 6.79 21.49 -2.03
C ASP A 448 7.02 21.21 -3.53
N GLU A 449 8.28 21.03 -3.98
CA GLU A 449 8.58 20.70 -5.38
C GLU A 449 8.12 19.29 -5.70
N ILE A 450 8.44 18.33 -4.82
CA ILE A 450 8.06 16.93 -4.97
C ILE A 450 6.53 16.76 -4.82
N ILE A 451 5.91 17.50 -3.89
CA ILE A 451 4.44 17.52 -3.76
C ILE A 451 3.79 17.99 -5.06
N GLN A 452 4.29 19.08 -5.66
CA GLN A 452 3.74 19.58 -6.91
C GLN A 452 3.98 18.60 -8.06
N LEU A 453 5.15 17.95 -8.10
CA LEU A 453 5.46 16.93 -9.09
C LEU A 453 4.51 15.72 -9.02
N MET A 454 4.16 15.29 -7.81
CA MET A 454 3.18 14.21 -7.59
C MET A 454 1.75 14.63 -7.87
N ALA A 455 1.40 15.89 -7.60
CA ALA A 455 0.15 16.47 -8.04
C ALA A 455 0.01 16.46 -9.57
N ASP A 456 1.03 16.93 -10.29
CA ASP A 456 1.05 16.97 -11.76
C ASP A 456 1.00 15.56 -12.36
N TRP A 457 1.76 14.62 -11.79
CA TRP A 457 1.71 13.21 -12.16
C TRP A 457 0.31 12.62 -11.98
N GLY A 458 -0.29 12.79 -10.80
CA GLY A 458 -1.63 12.25 -10.50
C GLY A 458 -2.70 12.85 -11.41
N LYS A 459 -2.58 14.14 -11.74
CA LYS A 459 -3.47 14.80 -12.71
C LYS A 459 -3.33 14.20 -14.11
N ALA A 460 -2.12 14.12 -14.64
CA ALA A 460 -1.87 13.57 -15.97
C ALA A 460 -2.30 12.09 -16.07
N LEU A 461 -2.02 11.29 -15.03
CA LEU A 461 -2.47 9.91 -14.90
C LEU A 461 -4.00 9.81 -14.97
N GLY A 462 -4.71 10.65 -14.22
CA GLY A 462 -6.17 10.66 -14.18
C GLY A 462 -6.83 11.11 -15.48
N LEU A 463 -6.23 12.06 -16.19
CA LEU A 463 -6.70 12.50 -17.51
C LEU A 463 -6.49 11.39 -18.56
N CYS A 464 -5.30 10.77 -18.57
CA CYS A 464 -5.03 9.61 -19.40
C CYS A 464 -6.01 8.47 -19.13
N PHE A 465 -6.28 8.17 -17.84
CA PHE A 465 -7.25 7.16 -17.42
C PHE A 465 -8.63 7.38 -18.06
N GLN A 466 -9.19 8.60 -17.95
CA GLN A 466 -10.53 8.88 -18.45
C GLN A 466 -10.60 8.88 -19.98
N LEU A 467 -9.60 9.45 -20.65
CA LEU A 467 -9.52 9.41 -22.12
C LEU A 467 -9.46 7.97 -22.64
N MET A 468 -8.72 7.10 -21.95
CA MET A 468 -8.65 5.69 -22.30
C MET A 468 -9.95 4.95 -22.01
N ASP A 469 -10.68 5.27 -20.93
CA ASP A 469 -12.01 4.74 -20.67
C ASP A 469 -12.98 5.05 -21.83
N ASP A 470 -13.00 6.32 -22.28
CA ASP A 470 -13.84 6.74 -23.41
C ASP A 470 -13.46 5.98 -24.70
N VAL A 471 -12.16 5.80 -24.98
CA VAL A 471 -11.66 5.06 -26.15
C VAL A 471 -12.03 3.57 -26.07
N ILE A 472 -11.93 2.97 -24.89
CA ILE A 472 -12.28 1.56 -24.63
C ILE A 472 -13.77 1.32 -24.87
N ASP A 473 -14.64 2.25 -24.44
CA ASP A 473 -16.09 2.15 -24.67
C ASP A 473 -16.47 1.99 -26.16
N VAL A 474 -15.68 2.60 -27.04
CA VAL A 474 -15.87 2.55 -28.50
C VAL A 474 -15.22 1.33 -29.15
N LEU A 475 -14.11 0.82 -28.61
CA LEU A 475 -13.30 -0.21 -29.26
C LEU A 475 -13.52 -1.64 -28.75
N SER A 476 -13.96 -1.81 -27.50
CA SER A 476 -14.12 -3.12 -26.90
C SER A 476 -15.46 -3.76 -27.26
N ASP A 477 -15.51 -5.09 -27.29
CA ASP A 477 -16.77 -5.80 -27.44
C ASP A 477 -17.62 -5.75 -26.16
N SER A 478 -18.93 -5.92 -26.32
CA SER A 478 -19.89 -5.86 -25.20
C SER A 478 -19.63 -6.91 -24.12
N ASP A 479 -19.02 -8.04 -24.48
CA ASP A 479 -18.66 -9.11 -23.53
C ASP A 479 -17.51 -8.69 -22.61
N THR A 480 -16.56 -7.88 -23.12
CA THR A 480 -15.43 -7.34 -22.35
C THR A 480 -15.84 -6.13 -21.50
N LEU A 481 -16.77 -5.29 -21.99
CA LEU A 481 -17.24 -4.08 -21.30
C LEU A 481 -18.27 -4.36 -20.20
N GLY A 482 -19.00 -5.49 -20.29
CA GLY A 482 -20.11 -5.80 -19.38
C GLY A 482 -21.36 -4.91 -19.57
N LYS A 483 -21.30 -3.98 -20.54
CA LYS A 483 -22.38 -3.15 -21.07
C LYS A 483 -22.29 -3.14 -22.61
N PRO A 484 -23.37 -2.82 -23.35
CA PRO A 484 -23.29 -2.70 -24.80
C PRO A 484 -22.23 -1.67 -25.22
N ALA A 485 -21.30 -2.07 -26.10
CA ALA A 485 -20.30 -1.16 -26.65
C ALA A 485 -20.95 0.05 -27.34
N GLY A 486 -20.43 1.27 -27.09
CA GLY A 486 -20.98 2.50 -27.64
C GLY A 486 -22.26 3.00 -26.97
N SER A 487 -22.58 2.54 -25.75
CA SER A 487 -23.71 3.07 -24.96
C SER A 487 -23.67 4.59 -24.84
N ASP A 488 -22.46 5.13 -24.69
CA ASP A 488 -22.21 6.55 -24.45
C ASP A 488 -22.62 7.38 -25.69
N ILE A 489 -22.42 6.84 -26.90
CA ILE A 489 -22.88 7.46 -28.15
C ILE A 489 -24.41 7.48 -28.22
N ALA A 490 -25.04 6.34 -27.91
CA ALA A 490 -26.51 6.24 -27.95
C ALA A 490 -27.16 7.21 -26.94
N GLN A 491 -26.57 7.36 -25.76
CA GLN A 491 -26.99 8.31 -24.73
C GLN A 491 -26.68 9.77 -25.09
N GLY A 492 -25.78 10.01 -26.04
CA GLY A 492 -25.43 11.37 -26.50
C GLY A 492 -24.29 12.01 -25.73
N LYS A 493 -23.53 11.23 -24.95
CA LYS A 493 -22.38 11.73 -24.18
C LYS A 493 -21.35 12.39 -25.10
N ARG A 494 -20.88 13.57 -24.68
CA ARG A 494 -19.98 14.43 -25.48
C ARG A 494 -18.51 14.11 -25.20
N THR A 495 -18.09 12.89 -25.51
CA THR A 495 -16.68 12.48 -25.38
C THR A 495 -15.79 13.25 -26.35
N LEU A 496 -14.46 13.23 -26.12
CA LEU A 496 -13.49 13.90 -27.00
C LEU A 496 -13.64 13.47 -28.47
N MET A 497 -13.91 12.18 -28.71
CA MET A 497 -14.11 11.63 -30.06
C MET A 497 -15.33 12.25 -30.74
N ILE A 498 -16.43 12.43 -30.01
CA ILE A 498 -17.64 13.09 -30.52
C ILE A 498 -17.37 14.57 -30.82
N ILE A 499 -16.71 15.27 -29.90
CA ILE A 499 -16.37 16.70 -30.07
C ILE A 499 -15.50 16.90 -31.31
N HIS A 500 -14.45 16.08 -31.48
CA HIS A 500 -13.58 16.09 -32.64
C HIS A 500 -14.36 15.80 -33.94
N ALA A 501 -15.19 14.76 -33.95
CA ALA A 501 -16.00 14.39 -35.12
C ALA A 501 -16.98 15.50 -35.54
N LEU A 502 -17.63 16.16 -34.57
CA LEU A 502 -18.62 17.20 -34.84
C LEU A 502 -18.01 18.49 -35.40
N ARG A 503 -16.76 18.79 -35.04
CA ARG A 503 -15.99 19.92 -35.59
C ARG A 503 -15.60 19.74 -37.06
N GLN A 504 -15.66 18.52 -37.59
CA GLN A 504 -15.32 18.26 -38.99
C GLN A 504 -16.41 18.76 -39.96
N PRO A 505 -16.05 19.09 -41.21
CA PRO A 505 -17.02 19.44 -42.25
C PRO A 505 -18.07 18.35 -42.45
N ASP A 506 -19.25 18.74 -42.91
CA ASP A 506 -20.33 17.80 -43.22
C ASP A 506 -19.89 16.79 -44.28
N SER A 507 -20.16 15.52 -44.02
CA SER A 507 -19.78 14.40 -44.88
C SER A 507 -20.71 13.22 -44.66
N PRO A 508 -20.85 12.31 -45.64
CA PRO A 508 -21.64 11.09 -45.47
C PRO A 508 -21.18 10.21 -44.29
N VAL A 509 -19.90 10.28 -43.92
CA VAL A 509 -19.36 9.57 -42.76
C VAL A 509 -19.85 10.21 -41.46
N LYS A 510 -19.83 11.54 -41.36
CA LYS A 510 -20.40 12.28 -40.22
C LYS A 510 -21.90 12.05 -40.07
N ASP A 511 -22.64 11.95 -41.18
CA ASP A 511 -24.08 11.67 -41.16
C ASP A 511 -24.42 10.33 -40.50
N ARG A 512 -23.57 9.31 -40.66
CA ARG A 512 -23.72 8.01 -39.99
C ARG A 512 -23.63 8.12 -38.46
N LEU A 513 -22.66 8.90 -37.96
CA LEU A 513 -22.54 9.20 -36.53
C LEU A 513 -23.77 9.96 -36.01
N LEU A 514 -24.21 10.99 -36.73
CA LEU A 514 -25.37 11.79 -36.34
C LEU A 514 -26.68 11.00 -36.33
N ALA A 515 -26.76 9.90 -37.08
CA ALA A 515 -27.92 9.02 -37.09
C ALA A 515 -28.13 8.28 -35.76
N VAL A 516 -27.06 8.09 -34.97
CA VAL A 516 -27.10 7.33 -33.71
C VAL A 516 -26.87 8.16 -32.45
N LEU A 517 -26.19 9.31 -32.57
CA LEU A 517 -25.85 10.16 -31.43
C LEU A 517 -27.11 10.69 -30.71
N GLY A 518 -27.24 10.39 -29.41
CA GLY A 518 -28.33 10.89 -28.56
C GLY A 518 -29.71 10.37 -28.94
N LYS A 519 -29.80 9.16 -29.50
CA LYS A 519 -31.05 8.50 -29.90
C LYS A 519 -31.55 7.47 -28.89
N GLY A 520 -30.79 7.21 -27.83
CA GLY A 520 -31.10 6.26 -26.76
C GLY A 520 -31.41 4.86 -27.28
N ASP A 521 -32.35 4.18 -26.63
CA ASP A 521 -32.77 2.81 -26.96
C ASP A 521 -33.41 2.64 -28.35
N SER A 522 -33.60 3.72 -29.12
CA SER A 522 -34.16 3.64 -30.47
C SER A 522 -33.14 3.24 -31.54
N VAL A 523 -31.85 3.15 -31.19
CA VAL A 523 -30.76 2.73 -32.08
C VAL A 523 -30.66 1.21 -32.08
N ASP A 524 -30.75 0.59 -33.25
CA ASP A 524 -30.45 -0.84 -33.39
C ASP A 524 -28.94 -1.10 -33.42
N ALA A 525 -28.54 -2.34 -33.14
CA ALA A 525 -27.13 -2.71 -33.03
C ALA A 525 -26.33 -2.49 -34.33
N GLU A 526 -26.98 -2.57 -35.50
CA GLU A 526 -26.30 -2.39 -36.79
C GLU A 526 -26.02 -0.90 -37.04
N ALA A 527 -26.99 -0.03 -36.77
CA ALA A 527 -26.80 1.41 -36.83
C ALA A 527 -25.72 1.88 -35.84
N LEU A 528 -25.73 1.36 -34.60
CA LEU A 528 -24.72 1.70 -33.60
C LEU A 528 -23.31 1.31 -34.05
N ALA A 529 -23.15 0.10 -34.60
CA ALA A 529 -21.88 -0.35 -35.16
C ALA A 529 -21.40 0.53 -36.34
N ASP A 530 -22.33 0.99 -37.19
CA ASP A 530 -22.00 1.88 -38.30
C ASP A 530 -21.55 3.28 -37.82
N GLY A 531 -22.20 3.80 -36.76
CA GLY A 531 -21.79 5.05 -36.11
C GLY A 531 -20.44 4.96 -35.41
N LEU A 532 -20.14 3.83 -34.75
CA LEU A 532 -18.82 3.55 -34.17
C LEU A 532 -17.74 3.48 -35.25
N ALA A 533 -18.00 2.80 -36.37
CA ALA A 533 -17.10 2.76 -37.51
C ALA A 533 -16.86 4.16 -38.11
N ALA A 534 -17.87 5.04 -38.09
CA ALA A 534 -17.73 6.41 -38.55
C ALA A 534 -16.75 7.22 -37.70
N LEU A 535 -16.69 7.00 -36.37
CA LEU A 535 -15.68 7.66 -35.52
C LEU A 535 -14.26 7.28 -35.87
N ALA A 536 -14.04 6.01 -36.21
CA ALA A 536 -12.74 5.52 -36.67
C ALA A 536 -12.39 6.11 -38.05
N GLU A 537 -13.32 6.12 -39.00
CA GLU A 537 -13.13 6.70 -40.35
C GLU A 537 -12.87 8.21 -40.32
N LEU A 538 -13.45 8.93 -39.36
CA LEU A 538 -13.21 10.35 -39.12
C LEU A 538 -11.86 10.60 -38.41
N GLY A 539 -11.11 9.56 -38.03
CA GLY A 539 -9.86 9.67 -37.28
C GLY A 539 -10.05 10.15 -35.83
N SER A 540 -11.27 10.13 -35.31
CA SER A 540 -11.58 10.67 -33.98
C SER A 540 -11.09 9.76 -32.86
N VAL A 541 -11.10 8.43 -33.09
CA VAL A 541 -10.52 7.46 -32.16
C VAL A 541 -9.01 7.68 -32.00
N ASP A 542 -8.29 7.85 -33.12
CA ASP A 542 -6.84 8.07 -33.10
C ASP A 542 -6.49 9.44 -32.47
N TYR A 543 -7.33 10.45 -32.67
CA TYR A 543 -7.18 11.75 -32.02
C TYR A 543 -7.24 11.62 -30.48
N ALA A 544 -8.26 10.93 -29.96
CA ALA A 544 -8.40 10.73 -28.51
C ALA A 544 -7.27 9.87 -27.93
N LYS A 545 -6.84 8.82 -28.65
CA LYS A 545 -5.67 8.02 -28.26
C LYS A 545 -4.39 8.83 -28.19
N THR A 546 -4.14 9.68 -29.19
CA THR A 546 -2.95 10.55 -29.21
C THR A 546 -2.93 11.48 -28.00
N MET A 547 -4.08 12.06 -27.63
CA MET A 547 -4.17 12.90 -26.45
C MET A 547 -3.94 12.11 -25.14
N ALA A 548 -4.47 10.88 -25.04
CA ALA A 548 -4.20 10.01 -23.90
C ALA A 548 -2.70 9.64 -23.79
N GLU A 549 -2.05 9.33 -24.91
CA GLU A 549 -0.61 9.07 -24.99
C GLU A 549 0.23 10.29 -24.59
N ASP A 550 -0.23 11.51 -24.89
CA ASP A 550 0.47 12.73 -24.49
C ASP A 550 0.40 12.93 -22.96
N PHE A 551 -0.76 12.74 -22.33
CA PHE A 551 -0.84 12.74 -20.86
C PHE A 551 -0.07 11.58 -20.21
N HIS A 552 0.00 10.41 -20.84
CA HIS A 552 0.86 9.31 -20.40
C HIS A 552 2.35 9.71 -20.40
N LYS A 553 2.82 10.38 -21.46
CA LYS A 553 4.19 10.91 -21.53
C LYS A 553 4.44 11.98 -20.47
N GLU A 554 3.48 12.86 -20.23
CA GLU A 554 3.57 13.88 -19.17
C GLU A 554 3.69 13.24 -17.78
N ALA A 555 2.90 12.21 -17.49
CA ALA A 555 3.00 11.46 -16.24
C ALA A 555 4.40 10.82 -16.07
N HIS A 556 4.93 10.15 -17.10
CA HIS A 556 6.31 9.62 -17.02
C HIS A 556 7.37 10.70 -16.88
N ALA A 557 7.20 11.85 -17.54
CA ALA A 557 8.11 12.97 -17.39
C ALA A 557 8.18 13.48 -15.94
N CYS A 558 7.06 13.41 -15.20
CA CYS A 558 7.04 13.72 -13.78
C CYS A 558 7.86 12.69 -12.98
N LEU A 559 7.60 11.39 -13.16
CA LEU A 559 8.34 10.33 -12.45
C LEU A 559 9.85 10.32 -12.76
N ASN A 560 10.25 10.73 -13.96
CA ASN A 560 11.66 10.83 -14.37
C ASN A 560 12.45 11.93 -13.64
N ARG A 561 11.78 12.82 -12.90
CA ARG A 561 12.41 13.85 -12.08
C ARG A 561 12.68 13.39 -10.64
N LEU A 562 12.19 12.23 -10.24
CA LEU A 562 12.42 11.65 -8.91
C LEU A 562 13.70 10.81 -8.89
N GLU A 563 14.30 10.67 -7.71
CA GLU A 563 15.40 9.73 -7.49
C GLU A 563 14.90 8.29 -7.62
N ASP A 564 15.64 7.47 -8.38
CA ASP A 564 15.24 6.09 -8.64
C ASP A 564 15.24 5.26 -7.35
N ASN A 565 14.15 4.56 -7.09
CA ASN A 565 13.96 3.78 -5.88
C ASN A 565 12.95 2.63 -6.10
N PRO A 566 12.94 1.63 -5.20
CA PRO A 566 12.11 0.43 -5.34
C PRO A 566 10.61 0.70 -5.54
N ALA A 567 10.08 1.78 -4.99
CA ALA A 567 8.65 2.07 -5.02
C ALA A 567 8.21 2.75 -6.32
N LEU A 568 9.13 3.37 -7.07
CA LEU A 568 8.80 4.00 -8.36
C LEU A 568 8.37 3.00 -9.42
N ARG A 569 8.84 1.74 -9.35
CA ARG A 569 8.42 0.68 -10.27
C ARG A 569 6.90 0.56 -10.34
N ALA A 570 6.22 0.49 -9.20
CA ALA A 570 4.77 0.38 -9.15
C ALA A 570 4.06 1.61 -9.73
N LEU A 571 4.57 2.83 -9.51
CA LEU A 571 3.98 4.06 -10.07
C LEU A 571 4.16 4.14 -11.60
N ARG A 572 5.29 3.67 -12.12
CA ARG A 572 5.55 3.57 -13.56
C ARG A 572 4.64 2.54 -14.21
N GLU A 573 4.54 1.35 -13.61
CA GLU A 573 3.63 0.30 -14.07
C GLU A 573 2.16 0.75 -14.00
N LEU A 574 1.76 1.53 -12.98
CA LEU A 574 0.42 2.13 -12.92
C LEU A 574 0.18 3.14 -14.05
N THR A 575 1.21 3.88 -14.43
CA THR A 575 1.14 4.83 -15.56
C THR A 575 0.98 4.06 -16.88
N ASP A 576 1.77 3.02 -17.09
CA ASP A 576 1.71 2.16 -18.29
C ASP A 576 0.43 1.34 -18.39
N PHE A 577 -0.11 0.91 -17.25
CA PHE A 577 -1.34 0.15 -17.18
C PHE A 577 -2.50 0.85 -17.89
N GLN A 578 -2.54 2.19 -17.92
CA GLN A 578 -3.65 2.91 -18.54
C GLN A 578 -3.76 2.68 -20.05
N LEU A 579 -2.62 2.60 -20.74
CA LEU A 579 -2.59 2.31 -22.18
C LEU A 579 -2.70 0.81 -22.47
N ALA A 580 -2.15 -0.03 -21.60
CA ALA A 580 -2.13 -1.49 -21.78
C ALA A 580 -3.54 -2.13 -21.74
N ARG A 581 -4.55 -1.43 -21.23
CA ARG A 581 -5.95 -1.91 -21.15
C ARG A 581 -6.61 -2.21 -22.50
N LEU A 582 -6.03 -1.74 -23.61
CA LEU A 582 -6.51 -2.04 -24.98
C LEU A 582 -6.01 -3.39 -25.53
N HIS A 583 -5.10 -4.08 -24.82
CA HIS A 583 -4.35 -5.23 -25.35
C HIS A 583 -4.61 -6.54 -24.61
#